data_AF-A0A7Z0QQR0-F1
#
_entry.id   AF-A0A7Z0QQR0-F1
#
_cell.length_a   1.000
_cell.length_b   1.000
_cell.length_c   1.000
_cell.angle_alpha   90.00
_cell.angle_beta   90.00
_cell.angle_gamma   90.00
#
_symmetry.space_group_name_H-M   'P 1'
#
loop_
_entity.id
_entity.type
_entity.pdbx_description
1 polymer ?
#
loop_
_entity_poly.entity_id
_entity_poly.type
_entity_poly.pdbx_seq_one_letter_code
_entity_poly.pdbx_strand_id
1 'polypeptide(L)'
;MALTGCASTPPPTEELAAARLSVARAGDADADQYAPADIGQARRALEQAQAAMGSQRESEARTLALSASALADLAHARSLQAATDAELASRRAEITTLRQRLQTED
;
A
#
# COMPACT_ATOMS: atom_id res chain seq x y z
N MET A 1 0.93 -26.75 40.18
CA MET A 1 1.39 -26.25 38.87
C MET A 1 0.41 -26.73 37.82
N ALA A 2 -0.49 -25.85 37.37
CA ALA A 2 -1.43 -26.13 36.28
C ALA A 2 -1.06 -25.22 35.10
N LEU A 3 -0.28 -25.76 34.16
CA LEU A 3 0.02 -25.16 32.87
C LEU A 3 -0.62 -26.04 31.80
N THR A 4 -1.95 -25.94 31.70
CA THR A 4 -2.74 -26.55 30.62
C THR A 4 -3.63 -25.47 30.03
N GLY A 5 -3.01 -24.60 29.25
CA GLY A 5 -3.68 -23.70 28.31
C GLY A 5 -2.98 -23.86 26.97
N CYS A 6 -3.57 -24.69 26.12
CA CYS A 6 -3.03 -25.13 24.84
C CYS A 6 -2.80 -23.96 23.86
N ALA A 7 -1.55 -23.78 23.42
CA ALA A 7 -1.05 -23.68 22.04
C ALA A 7 -1.97 -23.33 20.82
N SER A 8 -3.06 -22.57 20.94
CA SER A 8 -3.74 -21.99 19.77
C SER A 8 -3.29 -20.54 19.60
N THR A 9 -2.46 -20.26 18.58
CA THR A 9 -2.23 -18.87 18.16
C THR A 9 -3.59 -18.29 17.77
N PRO A 10 -4.04 -17.17 18.37
CA PRO A 10 -5.33 -16.59 18.03
C PRO A 10 -5.33 -16.19 16.55
N PRO A 11 -6.46 -16.34 15.85
CA PRO A 11 -6.56 -16.00 14.43
C PRO A 11 -6.21 -14.52 14.21
N PRO A 12 -5.43 -14.18 13.16
CA PRO A 12 -4.95 -12.82 12.92
C PRO A 12 -6.00 -11.94 12.23
N THR A 13 -7.18 -11.81 12.87
CA THR A 13 -8.32 -11.09 12.30
C THR A 13 -8.04 -9.59 12.16
N GLU A 14 -7.35 -9.01 13.14
CA GLU A 14 -6.99 -7.59 13.12
C GLU A 14 -5.95 -7.30 12.03
N GLU A 15 -4.93 -8.16 11.90
CA GLU A 15 -3.90 -8.00 10.88
C GLU A 15 -4.47 -8.19 9.47
N LEU A 16 -5.39 -9.14 9.27
CA LEU A 16 -6.10 -9.28 8.00
C LEU A 16 -6.97 -8.07 7.67
N ALA A 17 -7.65 -7.50 8.66
CA ALA A 17 -8.44 -6.28 8.46
C ALA A 17 -7.55 -5.07 8.12
N ALA A 18 -6.43 -4.90 8.83
CA ALA A 18 -5.44 -3.86 8.56
C ALA A 18 -4.86 -4.00 7.15
N ALA A 19 -4.47 -5.21 6.75
CA ALA A 19 -3.94 -5.49 5.41
C ALA A 19 -4.95 -5.13 4.30
N ARG A 20 -6.24 -5.48 4.48
CA ARG A 20 -7.31 -5.09 3.53
C ARG A 20 -7.43 -3.58 3.43
N LEU A 21 -7.43 -2.89 4.56
CA LEU A 21 -7.52 -1.43 4.60
C LEU A 21 -6.32 -0.76 3.91
N SER A 22 -5.10 -1.21 4.19
CA SER A 22 -3.90 -0.66 3.54
C SER A 22 -3.89 -0.91 2.03
N VAL A 23 -4.27 -2.11 1.57
CA VAL A 23 -4.38 -2.40 0.13
C VAL A 23 -5.43 -1.51 -0.54
N ALA A 24 -6.58 -1.27 0.10
CA ALA A 24 -7.60 -0.36 -0.42
C ALA A 24 -7.07 1.08 -0.51
N ARG A 25 -6.46 1.60 0.57
CA ARG A 25 -5.88 2.96 0.61
C ARG A 25 -4.80 3.18 -0.45
N ALA A 26 -4.00 2.15 -0.73
CA ALA A 26 -3.01 2.20 -1.80
C ALA A 26 -3.68 2.24 -3.18
N GLY A 27 -4.73 1.44 -3.39
CA GLY A 27 -5.54 1.50 -4.61
C GLY A 27 -6.18 2.86 -4.85
N ASP A 28 -6.78 3.45 -3.81
CA ASP A 28 -7.40 4.79 -3.85
C ASP A 28 -6.38 5.91 -4.16
N ALA A 29 -5.09 5.65 -3.92
CA ALA A 29 -4.00 6.57 -4.24
C ALA A 29 -3.37 6.29 -5.61
N ASP A 30 -4.04 5.55 -6.49
CA ASP A 30 -3.56 5.17 -7.83
C ASP A 30 -2.24 4.37 -7.82
N ALA A 31 -2.04 3.52 -6.82
CA ALA A 31 -0.84 2.68 -6.75
C ALA A 31 -0.70 1.70 -7.91
N ASP A 32 -1.80 1.38 -8.62
CA ASP A 32 -1.73 0.63 -9.86
C ASP A 32 -0.96 1.37 -10.96
N GLN A 33 -1.00 2.70 -10.97
CA GLN A 33 -0.26 3.53 -11.92
C GLN A 33 1.16 3.81 -11.42
N TYR A 34 1.31 4.19 -10.15
CA TYR A 34 2.55 4.77 -9.65
C TYR A 34 3.45 3.78 -8.89
N ALA A 35 2.90 2.68 -8.39
CA ALA A 35 3.62 1.65 -7.64
C ALA A 35 3.15 0.21 -7.96
N PRO A 36 3.04 -0.17 -9.26
CA PRO A 36 2.39 -1.43 -9.68
C PRO A 36 3.05 -2.68 -9.09
N ALA A 37 4.38 -2.65 -8.93
CA ALA A 37 5.12 -3.77 -8.35
C ALA A 37 4.76 -4.00 -6.88
N ASP A 38 4.71 -2.93 -6.08
CA ASP A 38 4.44 -3.02 -4.63
C ASP A 38 2.98 -3.38 -4.37
N ILE A 39 2.03 -2.72 -5.03
CA ILE A 39 0.60 -3.03 -4.86
C ILE A 39 0.27 -4.44 -5.33
N GLY A 40 0.92 -4.90 -6.41
CA GLY A 40 0.80 -6.28 -6.87
C GLY A 40 1.33 -7.29 -5.85
N GLN A 41 2.46 -7.01 -5.20
CA GLN A 41 2.98 -7.86 -4.12
C GLN A 41 2.06 -7.84 -2.89
N ALA A 42 1.54 -6.67 -2.51
CA ALA A 42 0.64 -6.52 -1.37
C ALA A 42 -0.65 -7.34 -1.55
N ARG A 43 -1.28 -7.27 -2.74
CA ARG A 43 -2.47 -8.04 -3.08
C ARG A 43 -2.22 -9.54 -3.02
N ARG A 44 -1.11 -10.01 -3.62
CA ARG A 44 -0.72 -11.43 -3.56
C ARG A 44 -0.49 -11.91 -2.12
N ALA A 45 0.20 -11.11 -1.30
CA ALA A 45 0.42 -11.44 0.11
C ALA A 45 -0.91 -11.51 0.89
N LEU A 46 -1.84 -10.59 0.62
CA LEU A 46 -3.17 -10.60 1.23
C LEU A 46 -3.98 -11.83 0.82
N GLU A 47 -3.97 -12.21 -0.45
CA GLU A 47 -4.63 -13.44 -0.93
C GLU A 47 -4.05 -14.68 -0.25
N GLN A 48 -2.72 -14.78 -0.16
CA GLN A 48 -2.04 -15.87 0.55
C GLN A 48 -2.39 -15.87 2.04
N ALA A 49 -2.47 -14.71 2.69
CA ALA A 49 -2.86 -14.59 4.09
C ALA A 49 -4.28 -15.13 4.33
N GLN A 50 -5.22 -14.80 3.44
CA GLN A 50 -6.60 -15.29 3.50
C GLN A 50 -6.67 -16.81 3.27
N ALA A 51 -5.88 -17.34 2.33
CA ALA A 51 -5.79 -18.78 2.09
C ALA A 51 -5.19 -19.53 3.29
N ALA A 52 -4.14 -18.98 3.91
CA ALA A 52 -3.54 -19.53 5.13
C ALA A 52 -4.54 -19.52 6.29
N MET A 53 -5.32 -18.45 6.45
CA MET A 53 -6.38 -18.35 7.44
C MET A 53 -7.48 -19.41 7.22
N GLY A 54 -7.92 -19.60 5.98
CA GLY A 54 -8.87 -20.67 5.63
C GLY A 54 -8.31 -22.08 5.84
N SER A 55 -6.99 -22.23 5.86
CA SER A 55 -6.28 -23.49 6.13
C SER A 55 -5.90 -23.68 7.60
N GLN A 56 -6.37 -22.82 8.51
CA GLN A 56 -6.03 -22.84 9.94
C GLN A 56 -4.50 -22.76 10.18
N ARG A 57 -3.81 -21.95 9.35
CA ARG A 57 -2.38 -21.63 9.49
C ARG A 57 -2.23 -20.20 10.01
N GLU A 58 -2.62 -19.95 11.26
CA GLU A 58 -2.76 -18.59 11.83
C GLU A 58 -1.44 -17.82 11.85
N SER A 59 -0.32 -18.48 12.15
CA SER A 59 1.00 -17.85 12.17
C SER A 59 1.43 -17.37 10.78
N GLU A 60 1.24 -18.21 9.76
CA GLU A 60 1.56 -17.86 8.38
C GLU A 60 0.64 -16.76 7.86
N ALA A 61 -0.67 -16.85 8.17
CA ALA A 61 -1.64 -15.81 7.85
C ALA A 61 -1.25 -14.45 8.47
N ARG A 62 -0.75 -14.44 9.72
CA ARG A 62 -0.28 -13.22 10.38
C ARG A 62 0.91 -12.62 9.64
N THR A 63 1.93 -13.42 9.35
CA THR A 63 3.14 -12.95 8.65
C THR A 63 2.80 -12.38 7.28
N LEU A 64 1.95 -13.07 6.52
CA LEU A 64 1.51 -12.63 5.20
C LEU A 64 0.65 -11.35 5.27
N ALA A 65 -0.23 -11.23 6.27
CA ALA A 65 -1.04 -10.03 6.47
C ALA A 65 -0.17 -8.80 6.82
N LEU A 66 0.81 -8.96 7.70
CA LEU A 66 1.77 -7.89 8.02
C LEU A 66 2.59 -7.49 6.80
N SER A 67 3.05 -8.46 6.00
CA SER A 67 3.76 -8.20 4.75
C SER A 67 2.87 -7.45 3.75
N ALA A 68 1.61 -7.86 3.60
CA ALA A 68 0.65 -7.18 2.74
C ALA A 68 0.42 -5.72 3.17
N SER A 69 0.26 -5.47 4.47
CA SER A 69 0.13 -4.11 5.00
C SER A 69 1.36 -3.25 4.68
N ALA A 70 2.56 -3.74 4.98
CA ALA A 70 3.80 -2.99 4.76
C ALA A 70 4.04 -2.68 3.27
N LEU A 71 3.78 -3.65 2.38
CA LEU A 71 3.89 -3.46 0.93
C LEU A 71 2.84 -2.46 0.41
N ALA A 72 1.61 -2.52 0.91
CA ALA A 72 0.56 -1.58 0.53
C ALA A 72 0.86 -0.16 1.03
N ASP A 73 1.35 0.00 2.26
CA ASP A 73 1.73 1.30 2.80
C ASP A 73 2.91 1.91 2.01
N LEU A 74 3.87 1.09 1.59
CA LEU A 74 4.94 1.51 0.67
C LEU A 74 4.39 1.95 -0.69
N ALA A 75 3.47 1.18 -1.26
CA ALA A 75 2.82 1.50 -2.54
C ALA A 75 2.06 2.83 -2.45
N HIS A 76 1.30 3.03 -1.37
CA HIS A 76 0.57 4.26 -1.09
C HIS A 76 1.52 5.47 -1.01
N ALA A 77 2.60 5.37 -0.23
CA ALA A 77 3.58 6.46 -0.11
C ALA A 77 4.25 6.82 -1.44
N ARG A 78 4.63 5.82 -2.24
CA ARG A 78 5.19 6.04 -3.58
C ARG A 78 4.21 6.72 -4.53
N SER A 79 2.93 6.40 -4.41
CA SER A 79 1.90 6.98 -5.27
C SER A 79 1.62 8.43 -4.93
N LEU A 80 1.56 8.77 -3.63
CA LEU A 80 1.49 10.17 -3.18
C LEU A 80 2.71 10.98 -3.62
N GLN A 81 3.90 10.38 -3.54
CA GLN A 81 5.12 11.03 -4.02
C GLN A 81 5.02 11.32 -5.52
N ALA A 82 4.67 10.33 -6.33
CA ALA A 82 4.57 10.50 -7.78
C ALA A 82 3.52 11.54 -8.19
N ALA A 83 2.36 11.57 -7.51
CA ALA A 83 1.34 12.60 -7.72
C ALA A 83 1.87 14.00 -7.39
N THR A 84 2.61 14.14 -6.28
CA THR A 84 3.23 15.41 -5.88
C THR A 84 4.30 15.87 -6.88
N ASP A 85 5.12 14.95 -7.37
CA ASP A 85 6.16 15.24 -8.36
C ASP A 85 5.56 15.67 -9.71
N ALA A 86 4.48 15.02 -10.13
CA ALA A 86 3.74 15.39 -11.35
C ALA A 86 3.13 16.80 -11.22
N GLU A 87 2.51 17.11 -10.08
CA GLU A 87 1.95 18.43 -9.81
C GLU A 87 3.04 19.52 -9.80
N LEU A 88 4.20 19.25 -9.19
CA LEU A 88 5.33 20.16 -9.20
C LEU A 88 5.86 20.41 -10.62
N ALA A 89 5.96 19.37 -11.44
CA ALA A 89 6.38 19.48 -12.84
C ALA A 89 5.40 20.36 -13.64
N SER A 90 4.10 20.14 -13.47
CA SER A 90 3.03 20.94 -14.11
C SER A 90 3.16 22.43 -13.77
N ARG A 91 3.28 22.76 -12.48
CA ARG A 91 3.43 24.15 -12.02
C ARG A 91 4.70 24.82 -12.54
N ARG A 92 5.81 24.09 -12.64
CA ARG A 92 7.07 24.61 -13.21
C ARG A 92 6.94 24.90 -14.70
N ALA A 93 6.25 24.04 -15.45
CA ALA A 93 5.97 24.26 -16.87
C ALA A 93 5.06 25.48 -17.09
N GLU A 94 4.05 25.66 -16.24
CA GLU A 94 3.18 26.84 -16.26
C GLU A 94 3.97 28.13 -16.00
N ILE A 95 4.77 28.17 -14.95
CA ILE A 95 5.64 29.33 -14.63
C ILE A 95 6.57 29.65 -15.80
N THR A 96 7.14 28.63 -16.45
CA THR A 96 8.04 28.81 -17.60
C THR A 96 7.29 29.42 -18.78
N THR A 97 6.10 28.92 -19.07
CA THR A 97 5.23 29.43 -20.13
C THR A 97 4.83 30.88 -19.87
N LEU A 98 4.45 31.21 -18.63
CA LEU A 98 4.09 32.58 -18.24
C LEU A 98 5.27 33.55 -18.39
N ARG A 99 6.48 33.14 -17.97
CA ARG A 99 7.70 33.96 -18.13
C ARG A 99 8.03 34.23 -19.60
N GLN A 100 7.86 33.23 -20.46
CA GLN A 100 8.10 33.40 -21.89
C GLN A 100 7.12 34.39 -22.52
N ARG A 101 5.83 34.31 -22.17
CA ARG A 101 4.81 35.23 -22.68
C ARG A 101 5.13 36.69 -22.31
N LEU A 102 5.47 36.93 -21.04
CA LEU A 102 5.87 38.26 -20.57
C LEU A 102 7.08 38.83 -21.33
N GLN A 103 8.04 37.98 -21.74
CA GLN A 103 9.21 38.41 -22.51
C GLN A 103 8.90 38.74 -23.98
N THR A 104 7.81 38.21 -24.53
CA THR A 104 7.36 38.48 -25.91
C THR A 104 6.38 39.64 -26.02
N GLU A 105 5.85 40.13 -24.90
CA GLU A 105 4.91 41.27 -24.86
C GLU A 105 5.63 42.63 -24.66
N ASP A 106 6.93 42.62 -24.38
CA ASP A 106 7.85 43.77 -24.39
C ASP A 106 8.55 43.95 -25.76
#